data_AF-A0A1Q4DYF1-F1
#
_entry.id   AF-A0A1Q4DYF1-F1
#
_cell.length_a   1.000
_cell.length_b   1.000
_cell.length_c   1.000
_cell.angle_alpha   90.00
_cell.angle_beta   90.00
_cell.angle_gamma   90.00
#
_symmetry.space_group_name_H-M   'P 1'
#
loop_
_entity.id
_entity.type
_entity.pdbx_description
1 polymer ?
#
loop_
_entity_poly.entity_id
_entity_poly.type
_entity_poly.pdbx_seq_one_letter_code
_entity_poly.pdbx_strand_id
1 'polypeptide(L)'
;MSIVLAIGLALAAPGSVHSTLEHRTSFDHAGERIDTHYRARVVLVRRQVGAATKAGMPSTLRCTWRAHLRVEREARSGEKLRSNRSIEHRAILEGSRPGWCGASENAVTEEIARRADDIRMRLLTIADEDTAMLKAEIEPKGVNRGT
;
A
#
# COMPACT_ATOMS: atom_id res chain seq x y z
N MET A 1 19.03 11.49 -42.95
CA MET A 1 18.76 12.20 -41.68
C MET A 1 18.23 11.17 -40.69
N SER A 2 19.08 10.71 -39.77
CA SER A 2 18.69 9.70 -38.76
C SER A 2 18.21 10.39 -37.49
N ILE A 3 16.97 10.14 -37.10
CA ILE A 3 16.43 10.61 -35.82
C ILE A 3 16.63 9.49 -34.81
N VAL A 4 17.55 9.70 -33.87
CA VAL A 4 17.74 8.82 -32.71
C VAL A 4 16.67 9.16 -31.68
N LEU A 5 15.74 8.23 -31.44
CA LEU A 5 14.69 8.37 -30.43
C LEU A 5 15.25 7.89 -29.08
N ALA A 6 15.66 8.84 -28.23
CA ALA A 6 16.07 8.54 -26.86
C ALA A 6 14.82 8.32 -25.98
N ILE A 7 14.54 7.07 -25.62
CA ILE A 7 13.49 6.72 -24.64
C ILE A 7 14.07 6.98 -23.25
N GLY A 8 13.72 8.11 -22.64
CA GLY A 8 14.00 8.37 -21.23
C GLY A 8 13.00 7.64 -20.34
N LEU A 9 13.42 6.56 -19.66
CA LEU A 9 12.68 6.03 -18.51
C LEU A 9 12.82 7.01 -17.34
N ALA A 10 11.82 7.86 -17.12
CA ALA A 10 11.69 8.59 -15.88
C ALA A 10 11.11 7.65 -14.80
N LEU A 11 11.95 7.25 -13.84
CA LEU A 11 11.45 6.65 -12.60
C LEU A 11 10.78 7.76 -11.77
N ALA A 12 9.45 7.79 -11.77
CA ALA A 12 8.70 8.63 -10.85
C ALA A 12 8.82 8.06 -9.42
N ALA A 13 9.37 8.85 -8.51
CA ALA A 13 9.39 8.51 -7.09
C ALA A 13 7.95 8.40 -6.54
N PRO A 14 7.67 7.43 -5.65
CA PRO A 14 6.36 7.31 -5.04
C PRO A 14 6.07 8.52 -4.14
N GLY A 15 5.03 9.29 -4.48
CA GLY A 15 4.47 10.30 -3.59
C GLY A 15 3.58 9.62 -2.55
N SER A 16 3.84 9.89 -1.27
CA SER A 16 2.98 9.47 -0.17
C SER A 16 1.71 10.32 -0.17
N VAL A 17 0.54 9.70 -0.34
CA VAL A 17 -0.73 10.38 -0.08
C VAL A 17 -0.89 10.43 1.44
N HIS A 18 -0.88 11.64 2.01
CA HIS A 18 -0.60 11.95 3.42
C HIS A 18 -1.69 11.57 4.44
N SER A 19 -2.06 10.29 4.53
CA SER A 19 -2.78 9.78 5.70
C SER A 19 -2.26 8.40 6.07
N THR A 20 -1.53 8.32 7.18
CA THR A 20 -1.24 7.04 7.83
C THR A 20 -2.54 6.55 8.46
N LEU A 21 -3.01 5.39 8.05
CA LEU A 21 -4.16 4.74 8.66
C LEU A 21 -3.65 3.73 9.70
N GLU A 22 -4.25 3.71 10.88
CA GLU A 22 -3.88 2.78 11.94
C GLU A 22 -5.02 1.86 12.31
N HIS A 23 -4.67 0.62 12.67
CA HIS A 23 -5.59 -0.34 13.28
C HIS A 23 -4.88 -1.07 14.42
N ARG A 24 -5.54 -1.19 15.56
CA ARG A 24 -5.03 -1.93 16.72
C ARG A 24 -6.00 -3.03 17.07
N THR A 25 -5.46 -4.19 17.38
CA THR A 25 -6.22 -5.36 17.82
C THR A 25 -5.39 -6.14 18.84
N SER A 26 -6.03 -7.11 19.49
CA SER A 26 -5.38 -7.95 20.47
C SER A 26 -6.03 -9.33 20.48
N PHE A 27 -5.24 -10.35 20.80
CA PHE A 27 -5.75 -11.70 21.00
C PHE A 27 -4.91 -12.43 22.04
N ASP A 28 -5.53 -13.39 22.72
CA ASP A 28 -4.81 -14.28 23.64
C ASP A 28 -4.22 -15.45 22.85
N HIS A 29 -2.97 -15.80 23.16
CA HIS A 29 -2.26 -16.93 22.55
C HIS A 29 -1.24 -17.50 23.53
N ALA A 30 -1.30 -18.82 23.76
CA ALA A 30 -0.40 -19.53 24.67
C ALA A 30 -0.28 -18.91 26.08
N GLY A 31 -1.40 -18.39 26.62
CA GLY A 31 -1.44 -17.77 27.96
C GLY A 31 -0.90 -16.35 28.03
N GLU A 32 -0.58 -15.73 26.90
CA GLU A 32 -0.14 -14.35 26.81
C GLU A 32 -1.12 -13.53 25.95
N ARG A 33 -1.36 -12.28 26.34
CA ARG A 33 -2.05 -11.31 25.50
C ARG A 33 -1.08 -10.73 24.48
N ILE A 34 -1.42 -10.86 23.20
CA ILE A 34 -0.69 -10.25 22.10
C ILE A 34 -1.42 -9.00 21.66
N ASP A 35 -0.77 -7.84 21.76
CA ASP A 35 -1.26 -6.57 21.23
C ASP A 35 -0.60 -6.31 19.87
N THR A 36 -1.41 -6.07 18.85
CA THR A 36 -0.95 -5.86 17.47
C THR A 36 -1.33 -4.46 16.98
N HIS A 37 -0.37 -3.76 16.39
CA HIS A 37 -0.54 -2.45 15.77
C HIS A 37 -0.18 -2.50 14.29
N TYR A 38 -1.17 -2.22 13.45
CA TYR A 38 -1.04 -2.09 12.01
C TYR A 38 -1.00 -0.61 11.62
N ARG A 39 0.02 -0.20 10.87
CA ARG A 39 0.18 1.14 10.31
C ARG A 39 0.26 1.05 8.80
N ALA A 40 -0.74 1.57 8.12
CA ALA A 40 -0.86 1.52 6.67
C ALA A 40 -0.55 2.87 6.02
N ARG A 41 0.12 2.81 4.87
CA ARG A 41 0.36 3.97 4.00
C ARG A 41 0.01 3.62 2.56
N VAL A 42 -0.63 4.56 1.88
CA VAL A 42 -0.93 4.44 0.45
C VAL A 42 0.31 4.85 -0.35
N VAL A 43 0.72 3.98 -1.27
CA VAL A 43 1.83 4.20 -2.19
C VAL A 43 1.26 4.35 -3.60
N LEU A 44 1.39 5.56 -4.17
CA LEU A 44 0.87 5.86 -5.51
C LEU A 44 1.94 5.67 -6.57
N VAL A 45 1.66 4.81 -7.56
CA VAL A 45 2.48 4.61 -8.75
C VAL A 45 1.72 5.15 -9.97
N ARG A 46 2.39 5.98 -10.78
CA ARG A 46 1.82 6.61 -11.97
C ARG A 46 2.63 6.24 -13.21
N ARG A 47 1.98 6.17 -14.36
CA ARG A 47 2.62 5.91 -15.65
C ARG A 47 2.00 6.74 -16.76
N GLN A 48 2.86 7.44 -17.50
CA GLN A 48 2.49 8.11 -18.74
C GLN A 48 2.37 7.07 -19.86
N VAL A 49 1.23 7.04 -20.54
CA VAL A 49 1.00 6.17 -21.71
C VAL A 49 0.36 6.96 -22.85
N GLY A 50 0.48 6.45 -24.08
CA GLY A 50 -0.02 7.12 -25.28
C GLY A 50 0.88 8.26 -25.77
N ALA A 51 0.37 9.03 -26.73
CA ALA A 51 1.13 10.10 -27.39
C ALA A 51 0.42 11.46 -27.28
N ALA A 52 1.21 12.49 -27.01
CA ALA A 52 0.80 13.87 -27.20
C ALA A 52 0.75 14.17 -28.70
N THR A 53 -0.26 14.93 -29.13
CA THR A 53 -0.43 15.37 -30.52
C THR A 53 -0.49 16.90 -30.56
N LYS A 54 -0.42 17.47 -31.77
CA LYS A 54 -0.50 18.93 -31.96
C LYS A 54 -1.89 19.44 -31.54
N ALA A 55 -1.96 20.72 -31.20
CA ALA A 55 -3.23 21.38 -30.91
C ALA A 55 -4.24 21.16 -32.06
N GLY A 56 -5.48 20.83 -31.71
CA GLY A 56 -6.55 20.50 -32.67
C GLY A 56 -6.58 19.03 -33.14
N MET A 57 -5.59 18.20 -32.78
CA MET A 57 -5.65 16.76 -33.04
C MET A 57 -6.07 15.97 -31.78
N PRO A 58 -6.76 14.83 -31.94
CA PRO A 58 -7.02 13.93 -30.84
C PRO A 58 -5.71 13.44 -30.21
N SER A 59 -5.61 13.49 -28.88
CA SER A 59 -4.49 12.92 -28.13
C SER A 59 -4.91 11.62 -27.46
N THR A 60 -4.03 10.62 -27.52
CA THR A 60 -4.19 9.36 -26.76
C THR A 60 -3.43 9.40 -25.44
N LEU A 61 -2.83 10.54 -25.09
CA LEU A 61 -2.04 10.72 -23.89
C LEU A 61 -2.91 10.50 -22.64
N ARG A 62 -2.49 9.57 -21.79
CA ARG A 62 -3.16 9.23 -20.54
C ARG A 62 -2.14 9.11 -19.43
N CYS A 63 -2.55 9.47 -18.23
CA CYS A 63 -1.90 9.06 -17.00
C CYS A 63 -2.66 7.89 -16.40
N THR A 64 -2.07 6.70 -16.39
CA THR A 64 -2.59 5.58 -15.60
C THR A 64 -1.96 5.60 -14.22
N TRP A 65 -2.70 5.15 -13.22
CA TRP A 65 -2.22 5.14 -11.85
C TRP A 65 -2.75 3.92 -11.08
N ARG A 66 -1.97 3.49 -10.10
CA ARG A 66 -2.31 2.43 -9.14
C ARG A 66 -1.94 2.88 -7.74
N ALA A 67 -2.85 2.66 -6.81
CA ALA A 67 -2.57 2.79 -5.39
C ALA A 67 -2.27 1.40 -4.81
N HIS A 68 -1.16 1.30 -4.11
CA HIS A 68 -0.79 0.13 -3.31
C HIS A 68 -0.97 0.49 -1.83
N LEU A 69 -1.16 -0.52 -0.99
CA LEU A 69 -1.22 -0.37 0.45
C LEU A 69 -0.05 -1.11 1.08
N ARG A 70 0.84 -0.37 1.72
CA ARG A 70 1.92 -0.93 2.52
C ARG A 70 1.52 -0.87 3.98
N VAL A 71 1.49 -2.02 4.64
CA VAL A 71 1.07 -2.17 6.04
C VAL A 71 2.26 -2.65 6.85
N GLU A 72 2.65 -1.88 7.85
CA GLU A 72 3.64 -2.29 8.84
C GLU A 72 2.90 -2.82 10.07
N ARG A 73 3.18 -4.07 10.46
CA ARG A 73 2.59 -4.74 11.62
C ARG A 73 3.63 -4.88 12.71
N GLU A 74 3.30 -4.44 13.92
CA GLU A 74 4.06 -4.65 15.13
C GLU A 74 3.22 -5.43 16.13
N ALA A 75 3.71 -6.59 16.60
CA ALA A 75 3.03 -7.43 17.60
C ALA A 75 3.87 -7.54 18.87
N ARG A 76 3.28 -7.29 20.03
CA ARG A 76 3.94 -7.26 21.33
C ARG A 76 3.20 -8.09 22.39
N SER A 77 3.94 -8.57 23.38
CA SER A 77 3.41 -9.16 24.62
C SER A 77 3.99 -8.34 25.78
N GLY A 78 3.18 -7.44 26.34
CA GLY A 78 3.68 -6.35 27.18
C GLY A 78 4.70 -5.49 26.42
N GLU A 79 5.88 -5.28 26.99
CA GLU A 79 6.95 -4.51 26.34
C GLU A 79 7.75 -5.33 25.30
N LYS A 80 7.64 -6.66 25.31
CA LYS A 80 8.43 -7.54 24.46
C LYS A 80 7.88 -7.56 23.03
N LEU A 81 8.71 -7.17 22.06
CA LEU A 81 8.42 -7.36 20.64
C LEU A 81 8.40 -8.85 20.30
N ARG A 82 7.30 -9.33 19.72
CA ARG A 82 7.09 -10.72 19.30
C ARG A 82 7.26 -10.90 17.81
N SER A 83 6.77 -9.95 17.02
CA SER A 83 6.90 -9.97 15.58
C SER A 83 6.81 -8.56 15.00
N ASN A 84 7.53 -8.32 13.92
CA ASN A 84 7.43 -7.11 13.11
C ASN A 84 7.49 -7.49 11.63
N ARG A 85 6.56 -6.99 10.81
CA ARG A 85 6.45 -7.37 9.40
C ARG A 85 5.90 -6.25 8.53
N SER A 86 6.47 -6.10 7.33
CA SER A 86 5.89 -5.30 6.26
C SER A 86 5.06 -6.20 5.34
N ILE A 87 3.83 -5.78 5.04
CA ILE A 87 2.86 -6.49 4.21
C ILE A 87 2.49 -5.56 3.05
N GLU A 88 2.69 -6.03 1.82
CA GLU A 88 2.45 -5.25 0.60
C GLU A 88 1.19 -5.76 -0.12
N HIS A 89 0.15 -4.94 -0.21
CA HIS A 89 -1.03 -5.22 -1.02
C HIS A 89 -1.04 -4.32 -2.25
N ARG A 90 -0.93 -4.94 -3.43
CA ARG A 90 -0.80 -4.19 -4.67
C ARG A 90 -2.16 -3.89 -5.31
N ALA A 91 -2.23 -2.74 -5.99
CA ALA A 91 -3.39 -2.35 -6.80
C ALA A 91 -4.72 -2.40 -6.04
N ILE A 92 -4.75 -1.82 -4.83
CA ILE A 92 -5.98 -1.70 -4.05
C ILE A 92 -6.98 -0.74 -4.69
N LEU A 93 -6.48 0.20 -5.50
CA LEU A 93 -7.26 1.08 -6.38
C LEU A 93 -6.44 1.31 -7.66
N GLU A 94 -7.12 1.53 -8.77
CA GLU A 94 -6.49 1.91 -10.04
C GLU A 94 -7.40 2.80 -10.88
N GLY A 95 -6.79 3.55 -11.79
CA GLY A 95 -7.53 4.44 -12.67
C GLY A 95 -6.68 5.04 -13.78
N SER A 96 -7.34 5.89 -14.57
CA SER A 96 -6.73 6.58 -15.70
C SER A 96 -7.33 7.96 -15.88
N ARG A 97 -6.50 8.94 -16.23
CA ARG A 97 -6.90 10.32 -16.53
C ARG A 97 -6.33 10.75 -17.89
N PRO A 98 -7.07 11.52 -18.70
CA PRO A 98 -6.50 12.14 -19.91
C PRO A 98 -5.38 13.12 -19.57
N GLY A 99 -4.35 13.17 -20.41
CA GLY A 99 -3.26 14.13 -20.32
C GLY A 99 -2.02 13.65 -19.57
N TRP A 100 -1.19 14.62 -19.18
CA TRP A 100 0.08 14.39 -18.50
C TRP A 100 -0.13 13.98 -17.03
N CYS A 101 0.72 13.08 -16.52
CA CYS A 101 0.63 12.65 -15.13
C CYS A 101 0.86 13.78 -14.11
N GLY A 102 1.75 14.74 -14.42
CA GLY A 102 1.99 15.90 -13.55
C GLY A 102 0.75 16.80 -13.42
N ALA A 103 -0.01 16.99 -14.51
CA ALA A 103 -1.22 17.79 -14.50
C ALA A 103 -2.39 17.12 -13.74
N SER A 104 -2.36 15.79 -13.61
CA SER A 104 -3.42 15.02 -12.95
C SER A 104 -3.14 14.74 -11.47
N GLU A 105 -2.00 15.18 -10.92
CA GLU A 105 -1.54 14.78 -9.58
C GLU A 105 -2.57 15.05 -8.48
N ASN A 106 -3.02 16.30 -8.36
CA ASN A 106 -4.00 16.69 -7.34
C ASN A 106 -5.33 15.95 -7.52
N ALA A 107 -5.78 15.79 -8.77
CA ALA A 107 -7.03 15.10 -9.06
C ALA A 107 -6.98 13.60 -8.71
N VAL A 108 -5.84 12.94 -8.92
CA VAL A 108 -5.63 11.54 -8.54
C VAL A 108 -5.55 11.41 -7.02
N THR A 109 -4.81 12.31 -6.35
CA THR A 109 -4.75 12.35 -4.88
C THR A 109 -6.13 12.53 -4.25
N GLU A 110 -6.94 13.46 -4.78
CA GLU A 110 -8.29 13.71 -4.30
C GLU A 110 -9.23 12.51 -4.57
N GLU A 111 -9.05 11.85 -5.72
CA GLU A 111 -9.79 10.62 -6.04
C GLU A 111 -9.48 9.50 -5.05
N ILE A 112 -8.22 9.32 -4.67
CA ILE A 112 -7.83 8.36 -3.63
C ILE A 112 -8.39 8.76 -2.27
N ALA A 113 -8.34 10.06 -1.93
CA ALA A 113 -8.86 10.57 -0.67
C ALA A 113 -10.37 10.34 -0.51
N ARG A 114 -11.15 10.47 -1.58
CA ARG A 114 -12.59 10.14 -1.60
C ARG A 114 -12.89 8.66 -1.36
N ARG A 115 -11.89 7.78 -1.47
CA ARG A 115 -11.99 6.32 -1.22
C ARG A 115 -11.37 5.91 0.12
N ALA A 116 -11.20 6.85 1.06
CA ALA A 116 -10.59 6.59 2.35
C ALA A 116 -11.29 5.47 3.15
N ASP A 117 -12.62 5.38 3.08
CA ASP A 117 -13.37 4.33 3.78
C ASP A 117 -13.13 2.94 3.18
N ASP A 118 -13.06 2.82 1.85
CA ASP A 118 -12.70 1.56 1.18
C ASP A 118 -11.28 1.12 1.55
N ILE A 119 -10.34 2.08 1.60
CA ILE A 119 -8.96 1.82 2.03
C ILE A 119 -8.93 1.37 3.49
N ARG A 120 -9.78 1.95 4.35
CA ARG A 120 -9.92 1.53 5.75
C ARG A 120 -10.45 0.11 5.86
N MET A 121 -11.51 -0.20 5.14
CA MET A 121 -12.05 -1.56 5.09
C MET A 121 -11.00 -2.55 4.60
N ARG A 122 -10.19 -2.18 3.60
CA ARG A 122 -9.10 -3.02 3.11
C ARG A 122 -8.04 -3.28 4.19
N LEU A 123 -7.66 -2.28 5.00
CA LEU A 123 -6.75 -2.49 6.13
C LEU A 123 -7.33 -3.48 7.14
N LEU A 124 -8.62 -3.37 7.47
CA LEU A 124 -9.27 -4.28 8.43
C LEU A 124 -9.23 -5.72 7.91
N THR A 125 -9.54 -5.95 6.64
CA THR A 125 -9.44 -7.28 6.02
C THR A 125 -8.02 -7.83 6.06
N ILE A 126 -7.01 -7.00 5.73
CA ILE A 126 -5.60 -7.41 5.79
C ILE A 126 -5.19 -7.79 7.22
N ALA A 127 -5.61 -7.02 8.22
CA ALA A 127 -5.29 -7.30 9.61
C ALA A 127 -5.95 -8.60 10.10
N ASP A 128 -7.18 -8.88 9.68
CA ASP A 128 -7.88 -10.12 10.02
C ASP A 128 -7.20 -11.35 9.39
N GLU A 129 -6.92 -11.30 8.09
CA GLU A 129 -6.19 -12.34 7.36
C GLU A 129 -4.81 -12.60 7.98
N ASP A 130 -4.08 -11.53 8.31
CA ASP A 130 -2.75 -11.60 8.90
C ASP A 130 -2.76 -12.15 10.34
N THR A 131 -3.81 -11.88 11.12
CA THR A 131 -3.91 -12.36 12.51
C THR A 131 -3.87 -13.89 12.59
N ALA A 132 -4.48 -14.59 11.64
CA ALA A 132 -4.43 -16.05 11.57
C ALA A 132 -2.99 -16.57 11.36
N MET A 133 -2.24 -15.92 10.47
CA MET A 133 -0.83 -16.23 10.21
C MET A 133 0.06 -15.87 11.40
N LEU A 134 -0.17 -14.71 12.03
CA LEU A 134 0.58 -14.27 13.21
C LEU A 134 0.46 -15.26 14.38
N LYS A 135 -0.73 -15.83 14.60
CA LYS A 135 -0.94 -16.89 15.61
C LYS A 135 -0.09 -18.14 15.33
N ALA A 136 0.16 -18.46 14.07
CA ALA A 136 1.04 -19.57 13.68
C ALA A 136 2.53 -19.20 13.78
N GLU A 137 2.90 -17.95 13.47
CA GLU A 137 4.27 -17.44 13.58
C GLU A 137 4.76 -17.35 15.04
N ILE A 138 3.88 -16.97 15.96
CA ILE A 138 4.22 -16.89 17.38
C ILE A 138 4.10 -18.30 17.97
N GLU A 139 5.23 -18.99 18.09
CA GLU A 139 5.28 -20.31 18.73
C GLU A 139 4.62 -20.27 20.13
N PRO A 140 3.81 -21.28 20.49
CA PRO A 140 3.45 -21.46 21.88
C PRO A 140 4.75 -21.66 22.67
N LYS A 141 4.91 -20.91 23.77
CA LYS A 141 6.04 -21.08 24.70
C LYS A 141 6.24 -22.58 24.91
N GLY A 142 7.41 -23.08 24.51
CA GLY A 142 7.74 -24.49 24.62
C GLY A 142 7.38 -24.99 26.01
N VAL A 143 6.51 -25.99 26.07
CA VAL A 143 6.50 -26.90 27.21
C VAL A 143 7.94 -27.34 27.36
N ASN A 144 8.57 -26.94 28.46
CA ASN A 144 9.87 -27.41 28.86
C ASN A 144 9.74 -28.94 28.99
N ARG A 145 10.03 -29.70 27.93
CA ARG A 145 10.22 -31.14 28.03
C ARG A 145 11.57 -31.31 28.69
N GLY A 146 11.56 -31.23 30.02
CA GLY A 146 12.62 -31.77 30.83
C GLY A 146 12.73 -33.26 30.52
N THR A 147 13.89 -33.64 30.01
CA THR A 147 14.47 -34.98 30.14
C THR A 147 15.75 -34.81 30.91
#